data_AF-A0AA38HKH7-F1
#
_entry.id   AF-A0AA38HKH7-F1
#
_cell.length_a   1.000
_cell.length_b   1.000
_cell.length_c   1.000
_cell.angle_alpha   90.00
_cell.angle_beta   90.00
_cell.angle_gamma   90.00
#
_symmetry.space_group_name_H-M   'P 1'
#
loop_
_entity.id
_entity.type
_entity.pdbx_description
1 polymer ?
#
loop_
_entity_poly.entity_id
_entity_poly.type
_entity_poly.pdbx_seq_one_letter_code
_entity_poly.pdbx_strand_id
1 'polypeptide(L)'
;MTPWLTWIDFDTRSFTPSSEARAAMGQKPPMVVVYRKMHGGRTVPFHVYDQTHKFTQEQWDRVCAIFIVGMAWQFKGFPFNSDAVKNLNKFRGYFLAFNDPLFTIPENIHKWDVCVLKVNKRDRDIDATAYTEFWEDLDKFWSHRTGKPIMN
;
A
#
# COMPACT_ATOMS: atom_id res chain seq x y z
N MET A 1 19.15 -6.04 -3.12
CA MET A 1 19.61 -5.84 -1.73
C MET A 1 19.00 -4.53 -1.20
N THR A 2 17.77 -4.59 -0.67
CA THR A 2 17.17 -3.62 0.28
C THR A 2 15.85 -4.20 0.81
N PRO A 3 15.88 -5.17 1.74
CA PRO A 3 14.68 -5.87 2.18
C PRO A 3 14.15 -5.23 3.45
N TRP A 4 13.45 -4.11 3.36
CA TRP A 4 12.96 -3.46 4.58
C TRP A 4 11.54 -2.93 4.52
N LEU A 5 10.94 -2.98 3.34
CA LEU A 5 9.50 -2.79 3.10
C LEU A 5 9.15 -3.48 1.76
N THR A 6 9.64 -4.70 1.60
CA THR A 6 9.11 -5.64 0.63
C THR A 6 8.44 -6.77 1.40
N TRP A 7 7.30 -6.42 2.00
CA TRP A 7 6.30 -7.44 2.33
C TRP A 7 5.82 -8.14 1.05
N ILE A 8 6.09 -7.57 -0.11
CA ILE A 8 6.18 -8.23 -1.40
C ILE A 8 7.52 -7.78 -1.97
N ASP A 9 8.44 -8.68 -2.26
CA ASP A 9 9.54 -8.37 -3.17
C ASP A 9 8.89 -8.08 -4.52
N PHE A 10 8.90 -6.83 -4.99
CA PHE A 10 8.25 -6.49 -6.26
C PHE A 10 9.01 -7.02 -7.47
N ASP A 11 10.30 -7.36 -7.31
CA ASP A 11 11.12 -8.00 -8.34
C ASP A 11 10.85 -9.51 -8.38
N THR A 12 10.73 -10.17 -7.22
CA THR A 12 10.48 -11.64 -7.12
C THR A 12 9.03 -12.03 -6.82
N ARG A 13 8.13 -11.06 -6.67
CA ARG A 13 6.70 -11.19 -6.32
C ARG A 13 6.44 -12.06 -5.08
N SER A 14 7.34 -12.04 -4.10
CA SER A 14 7.29 -12.97 -2.96
C SER A 14 7.03 -12.25 -1.63
N PHE A 15 6.14 -12.81 -0.80
CA PHE A 15 5.82 -12.28 0.53
C PHE A 15 6.73 -12.85 1.64
N THR A 16 7.33 -11.97 2.44
CA THR A 16 8.13 -12.31 3.64
C THR A 16 7.44 -11.80 4.91
N PRO A 17 7.19 -12.66 5.93
CA PRO A 17 6.67 -12.24 7.22
C PRO A 17 7.60 -11.24 7.95
N SER A 18 7.01 -10.27 8.62
CA SER A 18 7.78 -9.19 9.26
C SER A 18 8.58 -9.60 10.49
N SER A 19 8.26 -10.71 11.15
CA SER A 19 9.12 -11.29 12.19
C SER A 19 10.46 -11.74 11.62
N GLU A 20 10.42 -12.33 10.42
CA GLU A 20 11.59 -12.85 9.71
C GLU A 20 12.44 -11.71 9.15
N ALA A 21 11.81 -10.70 8.53
CA ALA A 21 12.49 -9.50 8.06
C ALA A 21 13.20 -8.72 9.18
N ARG A 22 12.60 -8.64 10.38
CA ARG A 22 13.22 -7.99 11.55
C ARG A 22 14.41 -8.76 12.09
N ALA A 23 14.29 -10.09 12.16
CA ALA A 23 15.37 -10.95 12.64
C ALA A 23 16.61 -10.88 11.73
N ALA A 24 16.41 -10.65 10.43
CA ALA A 24 17.49 -10.67 9.45
C ALA A 24 18.40 -9.43 9.47
N MET A 25 17.93 -8.24 9.88
CA MET A 25 18.69 -7.01 9.55
C MET A 25 18.71 -5.85 10.57
N GLY A 26 18.02 -5.90 11.72
CA GLY A 26 18.11 -4.83 12.74
C GLY A 26 17.11 -3.66 12.62
N GLN A 27 17.57 -2.41 12.48
CA GLN A 27 16.69 -1.21 12.48
C GLN A 27 15.95 -0.98 11.15
N LYS A 28 14.63 -0.72 11.24
CA LYS A 28 13.76 -0.43 10.11
C LYS A 28 14.07 0.96 9.50
N PRO A 29 14.32 1.08 8.19
CA PRO A 29 14.49 2.35 7.52
C PRO A 29 13.18 3.16 7.50
N PRO A 30 13.27 4.50 7.47
CA PRO A 30 12.09 5.37 7.50
C PRO A 30 11.27 5.34 6.19
N MET A 31 11.89 4.93 5.08
CA MET A 31 11.29 4.87 3.74
C MET A 31 11.98 3.78 2.92
N VAL A 32 11.22 3.15 2.02
CA VAL A 32 11.75 2.22 1.01
C VAL A 32 11.23 2.58 -0.37
N VAL A 33 12.05 2.35 -1.38
CA VAL A 33 11.72 2.58 -2.78
C VAL A 33 11.30 1.27 -3.44
N VAL A 34 10.14 1.27 -4.08
CA VAL A 34 9.65 0.19 -4.93
C VAL A 34 9.70 0.66 -6.37
N TYR A 35 10.40 -0.07 -7.23
CA TYR A 35 10.49 0.26 -8.65
C TYR A 35 9.45 -0.54 -9.44
N ARG A 36 8.54 0.16 -10.11
CA ARG A 36 7.58 -0.48 -11.01
C ARG A 36 8.01 -0.28 -12.45
N LYS A 37 8.15 -1.39 -13.18
CA LYS A 37 8.32 -1.36 -14.64
C LYS A 37 6.97 -1.12 -15.31
N MET A 38 6.89 -0.08 -16.11
CA MET A 38 5.70 0.30 -16.86
C MET A 38 5.75 -0.17 -18.31
N HIS A 39 4.62 -0.05 -18.99
CA HIS A 39 4.54 -0.22 -20.43
C HIS A 39 5.48 0.78 -21.12
N GLY A 40 6.19 0.36 -22.17
CA GLY A 40 7.21 1.18 -22.84
C GLY A 40 8.59 1.19 -22.18
N GLY A 41 8.83 0.35 -21.16
CA GLY A 41 10.17 0.12 -20.60
C GLY A 41 10.64 1.17 -19.59
N ARG A 42 9.82 2.18 -19.29
CA ARG A 42 10.08 3.15 -18.22
C ARG A 42 9.92 2.46 -16.86
N THR A 43 10.81 2.76 -15.91
CA THR A 43 10.69 2.32 -14.52
C THR A 43 10.47 3.53 -13.63
N VAL A 44 9.51 3.44 -12.72
CA VAL A 44 9.16 4.57 -11.84
C VAL A 44 9.27 4.19 -10.36
N PRO A 45 9.91 5.05 -9.55
CA PRO A 45 10.04 4.84 -8.11
C PRO A 45 8.75 5.22 -7.38
N PHE A 46 8.28 4.32 -6.55
CA PHE A 46 7.27 4.56 -5.52
C PHE A 46 7.96 4.60 -4.16
N HIS A 47 7.79 5.69 -3.43
CA HIS A 47 8.29 5.80 -2.06
C HIS A 47 7.24 5.31 -1.07
N VAL A 48 7.59 4.29 -0.30
CA VAL A 48 6.74 3.70 0.73
C VAL A 48 7.25 4.15 2.09
N TYR A 49 6.40 4.84 2.83
CA TYR A 49 6.69 5.36 4.16
C TYR A 49 5.87 4.62 5.22
N ASP A 50 6.49 4.38 6.37
CA ASP A 50 5.80 3.82 7.55
C ASP A 50 5.19 4.90 8.44
N GLN A 51 5.73 6.11 8.38
CA GLN A 51 5.33 7.21 9.25
C GLN A 51 5.18 8.50 8.45
N THR A 52 4.11 9.25 8.74
CA THR A 52 3.76 10.47 8.01
C THR A 52 3.91 11.75 8.85
N HIS A 53 4.38 11.64 10.10
CA HIS A 53 4.47 12.76 11.05
C HIS A 53 5.37 13.93 10.58
N LYS A 54 6.27 13.70 9.62
CA LYS A 54 7.16 14.72 9.01
C LYS A 54 6.77 15.08 7.57
N PHE A 55 5.62 14.63 7.09
CA PHE A 55 5.23 14.91 5.71
C PHE A 55 4.97 16.39 5.51
N THR A 56 5.62 16.96 4.50
CA THR A 56 5.28 18.29 3.99
C THR A 56 3.98 18.21 3.18
N GLN A 57 3.37 19.37 2.92
CA GLN A 57 2.19 19.46 2.05
C GLN A 57 2.47 18.87 0.66
N GLU A 58 3.64 19.15 0.09
CA GLU A 58 4.04 18.61 -1.21
C GLU A 58 4.14 17.08 -1.21
N GLN A 59 4.67 16.49 -0.12
CA GLN A 59 4.70 15.03 0.02
C GLN A 59 3.28 14.46 0.08
N TRP A 60 2.38 15.09 0.84
CA TRP A 60 0.97 14.70 0.89
C TRP A 60 0.26 14.79 -0.46
N ASP A 61 0.61 15.77 -1.31
CA ASP A 61 -0.01 15.91 -2.63
C ASP A 61 0.45 14.84 -3.63
N ARG A 62 1.60 14.20 -3.38
CA ARG A 62 2.13 13.08 -4.18
C ARG A 62 1.66 11.69 -3.68
N VAL A 63 0.98 11.61 -2.55
CA VAL A 63 0.45 10.34 -2.03
C VAL A 63 -0.63 9.82 -2.98
N CYS A 64 -0.48 8.58 -3.45
CA CYS A 64 -1.45 7.90 -4.30
C CYS A 64 -2.26 6.84 -3.54
N ALA A 65 -1.68 6.21 -2.51
CA ALA A 65 -2.26 5.10 -1.79
C ALA A 65 -1.93 5.11 -0.30
N ILE A 66 -2.80 4.51 0.52
CA ILE A 66 -2.59 4.25 1.95
C ILE A 66 -2.97 2.80 2.26
N PHE A 67 -2.07 2.07 2.93
CA PHE A 67 -2.41 0.77 3.50
C PHE A 67 -3.08 0.95 4.86
N ILE A 68 -4.33 0.53 4.97
CA ILE A 68 -5.22 0.74 6.12
C ILE A 68 -5.12 -0.43 7.10
N VAL A 69 -5.21 -0.15 8.39
CA VAL A 69 -5.23 -1.16 9.47
C VAL A 69 -6.62 -1.36 10.10
N GLY A 70 -7.58 -0.51 9.75
CA GLY A 70 -8.98 -0.58 10.23
C GLY A 70 -9.28 0.25 11.47
N MET A 71 -8.29 1.00 11.98
CA MET A 71 -8.44 1.84 13.16
C MET A 71 -8.44 3.32 12.78
N ALA A 72 -9.44 4.08 13.23
CA ALA A 72 -9.60 5.49 12.86
C ALA A 72 -8.41 6.37 13.29
N TRP A 73 -7.72 6.00 14.38
CA TRP A 73 -6.53 6.73 14.85
C TRP A 73 -5.40 6.74 13.83
N GLN A 74 -5.36 5.80 12.87
CA GLN A 74 -4.36 5.76 11.81
C GLN A 74 -4.30 7.09 11.02
N PHE A 75 -5.44 7.75 10.83
CA PHE A 75 -5.55 8.98 10.07
C PHE A 75 -5.18 10.23 10.88
N LYS A 76 -4.71 10.09 12.13
CA LYS A 76 -4.23 11.22 12.93
C LYS A 76 -3.02 11.86 12.27
N GLY A 77 -3.09 13.18 12.05
CA GLY A 77 -2.05 13.95 11.38
C GLY A 77 -2.10 13.90 9.85
N PHE A 78 -3.14 13.29 9.27
CA PHE A 78 -3.38 13.32 7.83
C PHE A 78 -4.05 14.65 7.43
N PRO A 79 -4.05 15.04 6.14
CA PRO A 79 -4.54 16.35 5.71
C PRO A 79 -5.97 16.71 6.13
N PHE A 80 -6.83 15.71 6.38
CA PHE A 80 -8.20 15.92 6.83
C PHE A 80 -8.45 15.53 8.30
N ASN A 81 -7.44 15.70 9.17
CA ASN A 81 -7.57 15.62 10.64
C ASN A 81 -8.39 14.40 11.14
N SER A 82 -7.97 13.20 10.74
CA SER A 82 -8.60 11.92 11.10
C SER A 82 -9.93 11.57 10.41
N ASP A 83 -10.48 12.41 9.52
CA ASP A 83 -11.66 12.06 8.72
C ASP A 83 -11.30 11.00 7.67
N ALA A 84 -11.58 9.73 7.98
CA ALA A 84 -11.25 8.60 7.10
C ALA A 84 -11.91 8.73 5.72
N VAL A 85 -13.17 9.20 5.66
CA VAL A 85 -13.91 9.32 4.39
C VAL A 85 -13.27 10.36 3.48
N LYS A 86 -12.95 11.55 4.01
CA LYS A 86 -12.28 12.59 3.21
C LYS A 86 -10.88 12.18 2.79
N ASN A 87 -10.13 11.50 3.65
CA ASN A 87 -8.81 10.98 3.30
C ASN A 87 -8.90 9.93 2.19
N LEU A 88 -9.86 9.01 2.25
CA LEU A 88 -10.04 7.96 1.25
C LEU A 88 -10.63 8.47 -0.08
N ASN A 89 -11.33 9.61 -0.05
CA ASN A 89 -11.68 10.32 -1.28
C ASN A 89 -10.44 10.97 -1.95
N LYS A 90 -9.42 11.38 -1.17
CA LYS A 90 -8.18 11.95 -1.72
C LYS A 90 -7.19 10.86 -2.14
N PHE A 91 -7.10 9.77 -1.39
CA PHE A 91 -6.06 8.74 -1.51
C PHE A 91 -6.70 7.36 -1.60
N ARG A 92 -6.14 6.45 -2.42
CA ARG A 92 -6.70 5.10 -2.51
C ARG A 92 -6.36 4.27 -1.27
N GLY A 93 -7.36 3.77 -0.57
CA GLY A 93 -7.17 2.88 0.58
C GLY A 93 -7.04 1.42 0.18
N TYR A 94 -6.07 0.71 0.76
CA TYR A 94 -5.91 -0.74 0.62
C TYR A 94 -5.86 -1.43 1.96
N PHE A 95 -6.58 -2.54 2.13
CA PHE A 95 -6.47 -3.40 3.30
C PHE A 95 -6.00 -4.78 2.87
N LEU A 96 -4.89 -5.25 3.45
CA LEU A 96 -4.40 -6.60 3.23
C LEU A 96 -5.12 -7.57 4.16
N ALA A 97 -5.86 -8.51 3.59
CA ALA A 97 -6.54 -9.58 4.32
C ALA A 97 -5.89 -10.93 4.02
N PHE A 98 -5.77 -11.79 5.02
CA PHE A 98 -5.45 -13.19 4.75
C PHE A 98 -6.67 -13.89 4.16
N ASN A 99 -6.46 -14.69 3.13
CA ASN A 99 -7.46 -15.61 2.59
C ASN A 99 -7.61 -16.84 3.51
N ASP A 100 -7.97 -16.59 4.77
CA ASP A 100 -8.16 -17.57 5.82
C ASP A 100 -9.57 -17.37 6.40
N PRO A 101 -10.42 -18.40 6.45
CA PRO A 101 -11.75 -18.29 7.05
C PRO A 101 -11.76 -17.80 8.50
N LEU A 102 -10.66 -17.96 9.23
CA LEU A 102 -10.50 -17.48 10.61
C LEU A 102 -10.08 -16.01 10.70
N PHE A 103 -9.67 -15.40 9.59
CA PHE A 103 -9.26 -14.00 9.58
C PHE A 103 -10.48 -13.08 9.54
N THR A 104 -10.68 -12.32 10.62
CA THR A 104 -11.78 -11.35 10.71
C THR A 104 -11.33 -9.98 10.20
N ILE A 105 -12.04 -9.47 9.20
CA ILE A 105 -11.85 -8.11 8.70
C ILE A 105 -12.49 -7.12 9.71
N PRO A 106 -11.79 -6.03 10.11
CA PRO A 106 -12.36 -5.04 11.01
C PRO A 106 -13.61 -4.37 10.43
N GLU A 107 -14.62 -4.10 11.26
CA GLU A 107 -15.90 -3.53 10.85
C GLU A 107 -15.76 -2.21 10.05
N ASN A 108 -14.80 -1.37 10.43
CA ASN A 108 -14.56 -0.10 9.74
C ASN A 108 -14.12 -0.28 8.28
N ILE A 109 -13.44 -1.39 7.94
CA ILE A 109 -13.03 -1.66 6.55
C ILE A 109 -14.25 -1.86 5.66
N HIS A 110 -15.34 -2.41 6.18
CA HIS A 110 -16.60 -2.55 5.44
C HIS A 110 -17.34 -1.21 5.25
N LYS A 111 -17.06 -0.21 6.09
CA LYS A 111 -17.71 1.11 6.06
C LYS A 111 -16.97 2.13 5.19
N TRP A 112 -15.69 1.88 4.92
CA TRP A 112 -14.80 2.81 4.22
C TRP A 112 -14.58 2.36 2.77
N ASP A 113 -14.32 3.32 1.87
CA ASP A 113 -13.92 3.02 0.49
C ASP A 113 -12.47 2.50 0.48
N VAL A 114 -12.34 1.19 0.66
CA VAL A 114 -11.06 0.49 0.78
C VAL A 114 -11.09 -0.74 -0.13
N CYS A 115 -10.05 -0.89 -0.94
CA CYS A 115 -9.82 -2.11 -1.72
C CYS A 115 -9.22 -3.19 -0.80
N VAL A 116 -9.90 -4.33 -0.69
CA VAL A 116 -9.43 -5.47 0.12
C VAL A 116 -8.64 -6.43 -0.76
N LEU A 117 -7.33 -6.44 -0.59
CA LEU A 117 -6.43 -7.35 -1.30
C LEU A 117 -6.24 -8.62 -0.46
N LYS A 118 -6.53 -9.78 -1.04
CA LYS A 118 -6.42 -11.06 -0.35
C LYS A 118 -5.09 -11.74 -0.66
N VAL A 119 -4.33 -12.06 0.38
CA VAL A 119 -3.07 -12.80 0.29
C VAL A 119 -3.18 -14.13 1.01
N ASN A 120 -2.50 -15.18 0.51
CA ASN A 120 -2.52 -16.48 1.17
C ASN A 120 -1.35 -16.59 2.15
N LYS A 121 -1.63 -17.13 3.34
CA LYS A 121 -0.63 -17.26 4.40
C LYS A 121 0.50 -18.22 4.03
N ARG A 122 0.19 -19.29 3.28
CA ARG A 122 1.11 -20.40 2.98
C ARG A 122 1.41 -20.58 1.49
N ASP A 123 0.44 -20.30 0.64
CA ASP A 123 0.59 -20.37 -0.81
C ASP A 123 1.02 -19.01 -1.36
N ARG A 124 2.02 -18.97 -2.23
CA ARG A 124 2.53 -17.74 -2.86
C ARG A 124 2.03 -17.58 -4.29
N ASP A 125 1.38 -18.60 -4.87
CA ASP A 125 0.87 -18.55 -6.26
C ASP A 125 -0.24 -17.50 -6.41
N ILE A 126 -0.96 -17.20 -5.33
CA ILE A 126 -2.07 -16.24 -5.30
C ILE A 126 -1.58 -14.80 -5.02
N ASP A 127 -0.35 -14.62 -4.53
CA ASP A 127 0.20 -13.27 -4.28
C ASP A 127 0.36 -12.49 -5.60
N ALA A 128 0.59 -13.19 -6.71
CA ALA A 128 0.60 -12.61 -8.04
C ALA A 128 -0.76 -11.98 -8.43
N THR A 129 -1.87 -12.55 -7.96
CA THR A 129 -3.22 -11.99 -8.18
C THR A 129 -3.39 -10.68 -7.40
N ALA A 130 -3.09 -10.68 -6.10
CA ALA A 130 -3.18 -9.48 -5.26
C ALA A 130 -2.26 -8.36 -5.76
N TYR A 131 -1.07 -8.72 -6.23
CA TYR A 131 -0.13 -7.80 -6.88
C TYR A 131 -0.74 -7.14 -8.12
N THR A 132 -1.36 -7.94 -9.00
CA THR A 132 -1.95 -7.44 -10.25
C THR A 132 -3.15 -6.55 -9.95
N GLU A 133 -4.03 -7.00 -9.05
CA GLU A 133 -5.20 -6.25 -8.60
C GLU A 133 -4.83 -4.88 -8.01
N PHE A 134 -3.82 -4.85 -7.14
CA PHE A 134 -3.32 -3.60 -6.55
C PHE A 134 -2.90 -2.58 -7.62
N TRP A 135 -2.06 -3.00 -8.57
CA TRP A 135 -1.53 -2.06 -9.56
C TRP A 135 -2.57 -1.60 -10.57
N GLU A 136 -3.47 -2.48 -10.99
CA GLU A 136 -4.57 -2.11 -11.88
C GLU A 136 -5.55 -1.14 -11.22
N ASP A 137 -5.93 -1.39 -9.95
CA ASP A 137 -6.81 -0.51 -9.19
C ASP A 137 -6.15 0.86 -8.95
N LEU A 138 -4.86 0.89 -8.61
CA LEU A 138 -4.12 2.13 -8.39
C LEU A 138 -4.06 2.99 -9.66
N ASP A 139 -3.75 2.36 -10.80
CA ASP A 139 -3.71 3.04 -12.11
C ASP A 139 -5.09 3.60 -12.48
N LYS A 140 -6.16 2.83 -12.27
CA LYS A 140 -7.55 3.26 -12.51
C LYS A 140 -7.92 4.45 -11.62
N PHE A 141 -7.67 4.35 -10.32
CA PHE A 141 -7.98 5.41 -9.35
C PHE A 141 -7.27 6.71 -9.70
N TRP A 142 -5.97 6.64 -9.97
CA TRP A 142 -5.19 7.84 -10.27
C TRP A 142 -5.56 8.49 -11.60
N SER A 143 -5.81 7.67 -12.63
CA SER A 143 -6.27 8.14 -13.93
C SER A 143 -7.58 8.90 -13.83
N HIS A 144 -8.53 8.36 -13.06
CA HIS A 144 -9.81 9.02 -12.79
C HIS A 144 -9.63 10.34 -12.03
N ARG A 145 -8.76 10.35 -11.01
CA ARG A 145 -8.55 11.51 -10.14
C ARG A 145 -7.81 12.68 -10.81
N THR A 146 -6.79 12.39 -11.61
CA THR A 146 -5.90 13.43 -12.16
C THR A 146 -6.15 13.73 -13.64
N GLY A 147 -7.01 12.94 -14.31
CA GLY A 147 -7.20 12.98 -15.76
C GLY A 147 -5.95 12.57 -16.54
N LYS A 148 -4.92 12.07 -15.84
CA LYS A 148 -3.65 11.64 -16.40
C LYS A 148 -3.38 10.22 -15.89
N PRO A 149 -2.84 9.32 -16.71
CA PRO A 149 -2.26 8.11 -16.15
C PRO A 149 -1.25 8.50 -15.06
N ILE A 150 -0.95 7.58 -14.12
CA ILE A 150 0.12 7.81 -13.14
C ILE A 150 1.40 8.30 -13.83
N MET A 151 1.55 7.98 -15.13
CA MET A 151 2.69 8.34 -15.94
C MET A 151 2.29 8.60 -17.40
N ASN A 152 2.20 9.89 -17.78
CA ASN A 152 2.84 10.37 -19.00
C ASN A 152 4.09 11.13 -18.54
#